data_AF-A0A9E6DD50-F1
#
_entry.id   AF-A0A9E6DD50-F1
#
_cell.length_a   1.000
_cell.length_b   1.000
_cell.length_c   1.000
_cell.angle_alpha   90.00
_cell.angle_beta   90.00
_cell.angle_gamma   90.00
#
_symmetry.space_group_name_H-M   'P 1'
#
loop_
_entity.id
_entity.type
_entity.pdbx_description
1 polymer ?
#
loop_
_entity_poly.entity_id
_entity_poly.type
_entity_poly.pdbx_seq_one_letter_code
_entity_poly.pdbx_strand_id
1 'polypeptide(L)'
;MLLISQIVLALASLFAALLLYRQPNKLTAQSKTLAHLVTICVLLIFISSFVPIFVTEDGEDSRTFLLILTNLQLYLALPLMSSLVFCHCLNKHFSKGTWGRWSLVLLASFELCRRAEVGDYYSAGIAISCSLLIAGGFMYQRSRLVLPLVQLVTIASYSMALIIFSTELSPFKVSNDNYYNILLGLAICLICYCFGKNLSTTPRV
;
A
#
# COMPACT_ATOMS: atom_id res chain seq x y z
N MET A 1 -15.84 -10.66 -14.15
CA MET A 1 -14.45 -10.91 -13.71
C MET A 1 -13.95 -9.82 -12.77
N LEU A 2 -14.18 -8.54 -13.09
CA LEU A 2 -13.78 -7.40 -12.26
C LEU A 2 -14.29 -7.47 -10.81
N LEU A 3 -15.58 -7.78 -10.62
CA LEU A 3 -16.18 -7.98 -9.29
C LEU A 3 -15.50 -9.08 -8.46
N ILE A 4 -15.08 -10.19 -9.08
CA ILE A 4 -14.35 -11.26 -8.38
C ILE A 4 -13.00 -10.73 -7.91
N SER A 5 -12.29 -10.00 -8.77
CA SER A 5 -10.97 -9.44 -8.42
C SER A 5 -11.07 -8.39 -7.30
N GLN A 6 -12.13 -7.58 -7.28
CA GLN A 6 -12.41 -6.61 -6.21
C GLN A 6 -12.69 -7.31 -4.88
N ILE A 7 -13.51 -8.37 -4.89
CA ILE A 7 -13.76 -9.19 -3.69
C ILE A 7 -12.45 -9.81 -3.19
N VAL A 8 -11.59 -10.29 -4.08
CA VAL A 8 -10.28 -10.84 -3.71
C VAL A 8 -9.42 -9.77 -3.03
N LEU A 9 -9.32 -8.56 -3.60
CA LEU A 9 -8.56 -7.46 -3.01
C LEU A 9 -9.15 -7.02 -1.65
N ALA A 10 -10.48 -6.96 -1.54
CA ALA A 10 -11.18 -6.62 -0.30
C ALA A 10 -10.91 -7.68 0.80
N LEU A 11 -11.04 -8.97 0.47
CA LEU A 11 -10.76 -10.04 1.43
C LEU A 11 -9.28 -10.09 1.83
N ALA A 12 -8.37 -9.90 0.87
CA ALA A 12 -6.94 -9.87 1.11
C ALA A 12 -6.54 -8.70 2.02
N SER A 13 -7.05 -7.50 1.75
CA SER A 13 -6.80 -6.32 2.58
C SER A 13 -7.40 -6.48 3.99
N LEU A 14 -8.62 -6.99 4.11
CA LEU A 14 -9.21 -7.28 5.42
C LEU A 14 -8.38 -8.31 6.20
N PHE A 15 -7.94 -9.38 5.55
CA PHE A 15 -7.07 -10.39 6.16
C PHE A 15 -5.73 -9.79 6.62
N ALA A 16 -5.09 -8.97 5.78
CA ALA A 16 -3.84 -8.29 6.10
C ALA A 16 -3.99 -7.32 7.28
N ALA A 17 -5.10 -6.59 7.36
CA ALA A 17 -5.43 -5.73 8.49
C ALA A 17 -5.59 -6.54 9.78
N LEU A 18 -6.30 -7.67 9.73
CA LEU A 18 -6.49 -8.58 10.88
C LEU A 18 -5.18 -9.21 11.35
N LEU A 19 -4.28 -9.58 10.43
CA LEU A 19 -2.95 -10.11 10.76
C LEU A 19 -2.16 -9.15 11.63
N LEU A 20 -2.17 -7.85 11.30
CA LEU A 20 -1.48 -6.81 12.07
C LEU A 20 -2.21 -6.47 13.37
N TYR A 21 -3.54 -6.40 13.34
CA TYR A 21 -4.35 -6.07 14.50
C TYR A 21 -4.29 -7.13 15.62
N ARG A 22 -3.99 -8.39 15.31
CA ARG A 22 -3.84 -9.46 16.32
C ARG A 22 -2.50 -9.43 17.08
N GLN A 23 -1.52 -8.65 16.63
CA GLN A 23 -0.17 -8.62 17.22
C GLN A 23 0.11 -7.59 18.35
N PRO A 24 -0.73 -6.57 18.67
CA PRO A 24 -0.31 -5.39 19.43
C PRO A 24 -0.01 -5.63 20.91
N ASN A 25 -0.50 -6.73 21.51
CA ASN A 25 -0.26 -7.00 22.93
C ASN A 25 1.18 -7.43 23.24
N LYS A 26 1.96 -7.83 22.22
CA LYS A 26 3.36 -8.26 22.37
C LYS A 26 4.37 -7.22 21.85
N LEU A 27 3.89 -6.07 21.37
CA LEU A 27 4.70 -5.09 20.65
C LEU A 27 5.09 -3.91 21.54
N THR A 28 6.27 -3.34 21.26
CA THR A 28 6.69 -2.05 21.83
C THR A 28 5.73 -0.93 21.38
N ALA A 29 5.66 0.17 22.14
CA ALA A 29 4.78 1.31 21.81
C ALA A 29 5.05 1.89 20.40
N GLN A 30 6.32 1.86 19.97
CA GLN A 30 6.74 2.30 18.64
C GLN A 30 6.23 1.35 17.55
N SER A 31 6.49 0.03 17.69
CA SER A 31 6.00 -1.00 16.76
C SER A 31 4.47 -1.02 16.68
N LYS A 32 3.78 -0.77 17.79
CA LYS A 32 2.32 -0.65 17.83
C LYS A 32 1.81 0.55 17.01
N THR A 33 2.51 1.69 17.09
CA THR A 33 2.15 2.87 16.30
C THR A 33 2.32 2.60 14.81
N LEU A 34 3.43 1.98 14.40
CA LEU A 34 3.66 1.60 13.00
C LEU A 34 2.61 0.59 12.50
N ALA A 35 2.33 -0.46 13.29
CA ALA A 35 1.32 -1.46 12.94
C ALA A 35 -0.06 -0.81 12.72
N HIS A 36 -0.49 0.09 13.60
CA HIS A 36 -1.76 0.81 13.42
C HIS A 36 -1.77 1.67 12.16
N LEU A 37 -0.69 2.38 11.85
CA LEU A 37 -0.61 3.21 10.64
C LEU A 37 -0.67 2.35 9.36
N VAL A 38 0.01 1.21 9.33
CA VAL A 38 -0.08 0.27 8.21
C VAL A 38 -1.49 -0.31 8.12
N THR A 39 -2.14 -0.65 9.24
CA THR A 39 -3.54 -1.11 9.24
C THR A 39 -4.48 -0.05 8.66
N ILE A 40 -4.29 1.24 8.97
CA ILE A 40 -5.08 2.33 8.38
C ILE A 40 -4.90 2.37 6.86
N CYS A 41 -3.66 2.25 6.36
CA CYS A 41 -3.40 2.21 4.92
C CYS A 41 -4.13 1.02 4.25
N VAL A 42 -4.07 -0.15 4.87
CA VAL A 42 -4.75 -1.35 4.38
C VAL A 42 -6.27 -1.21 4.41
N LEU A 43 -6.83 -0.53 5.42
CA LEU A 43 -8.26 -0.23 5.49
C LEU A 43 -8.69 0.74 4.38
N LEU A 44 -7.87 1.73 4.02
CA LEU A 44 -8.16 2.60 2.86
C LEU A 44 -8.20 1.80 1.55
N ILE A 45 -7.28 0.84 1.38
CA ILE A 45 -7.27 -0.06 0.22
C ILE A 45 -8.52 -0.96 0.23
N PHE A 46 -8.91 -1.48 1.40
CA PHE A 46 -10.15 -2.24 1.56
C PHE A 46 -11.36 -1.45 1.10
N ILE A 47 -11.55 -0.23 1.63
CA ILE A 47 -12.70 0.63 1.31
C ILE A 47 -12.76 0.90 -0.20
N SER A 48 -11.63 1.24 -0.82
CA SER A 48 -11.55 1.49 -2.26
C SER A 48 -11.95 0.29 -3.12
N SER A 49 -11.66 -0.93 -2.67
CA SER A 49 -12.09 -2.17 -3.35
C SER A 49 -13.50 -2.65 -3.00
N PHE A 50 -14.00 -2.32 -1.81
CA PHE A 50 -15.26 -2.82 -1.28
C PHE A 50 -16.47 -1.97 -1.68
N VAL A 51 -16.33 -0.64 -1.66
CA VAL A 51 -17.42 0.28 -2.01
C VAL A 51 -17.95 0.08 -3.44
N PRO A 52 -17.12 -0.11 -4.48
CA PRO A 52 -17.61 -0.38 -5.84
C PRO A 52 -18.49 -1.64 -5.97
N ILE A 53 -18.49 -2.54 -4.98
CA ILE A 53 -19.35 -3.72 -4.97
C ILE A 53 -20.83 -3.33 -4.75
N PHE A 54 -21.07 -2.25 -4.00
CA PHE A 54 -22.41 -1.78 -3.62
C PHE A 54 -22.84 -0.53 -4.38
N VAL A 55 -21.88 0.31 -4.75
CA VAL A 55 -22.13 1.56 -5.48
C VAL A 55 -21.83 1.31 -6.95
N THR A 56 -22.86 1.31 -7.78
CA THR A 56 -22.72 1.27 -9.23
C THR A 56 -22.37 2.67 -9.78
N GLU A 57 -21.73 2.71 -10.94
CA GLU A 57 -21.37 3.97 -11.63
C GLU A 57 -22.57 4.71 -12.25
N ASP A 58 -23.78 4.46 -11.74
CA ASP A 58 -25.02 5.03 -12.21
C ASP A 58 -25.20 6.44 -11.63
N GLY A 59 -24.42 7.40 -12.13
CA GLY A 59 -24.50 8.80 -11.75
C GLY A 59 -23.14 9.49 -11.64
N GLU A 60 -23.11 10.79 -11.92
CA GLU A 60 -21.90 11.62 -11.86
C GLU A 60 -21.30 11.69 -10.44
N ASP A 61 -22.15 11.79 -9.42
CA ASP A 61 -21.75 11.81 -8.02
C ASP A 61 -21.10 10.49 -7.58
N SER A 62 -21.72 9.36 -7.93
CA SER A 62 -21.20 8.01 -7.64
C SER A 62 -19.83 7.80 -8.29
N ARG A 63 -19.69 8.19 -9.57
CA ARG A 63 -18.41 8.08 -10.28
C ARG A 63 -17.32 8.94 -9.65
N THR A 64 -17.65 10.16 -9.27
CA THR A 64 -16.71 11.08 -8.61
C THR A 64 -16.28 10.53 -7.25
N PHE A 65 -17.21 9.98 -6.48
CA PHE A 65 -16.92 9.36 -5.19
C PHE A 65 -15.98 8.15 -5.32
N LEU A 66 -16.23 7.24 -6.27
CA LEU A 66 -15.38 6.09 -6.54
C LEU A 66 -13.97 6.50 -6.99
N LEU A 67 -13.88 7.57 -7.79
CA LEU A 67 -12.59 8.14 -8.22
C LEU A 67 -11.80 8.71 -7.04
N ILE A 68 -12.45 9.37 -6.08
CA ILE A 68 -11.80 9.86 -4.85
C ILE A 68 -11.23 8.69 -4.03
N LEU A 69 -12.01 7.61 -3.86
CA LEU A 69 -11.55 6.42 -3.12
C LEU A 69 -10.33 5.76 -3.80
N THR A 70 -10.39 5.65 -5.12
CA THR A 70 -9.29 5.13 -5.94
C THR A 70 -8.03 5.99 -5.77
N ASN A 71 -8.17 7.32 -5.82
CA ASN A 71 -7.06 8.24 -5.60
C ASN A 71 -6.48 8.14 -4.18
N LEU A 72 -7.33 7.97 -3.15
CA LEU A 72 -6.87 7.77 -1.78
C LEU A 72 -6.07 6.47 -1.63
N GLN A 73 -6.49 5.39 -2.28
CA GLN A 73 -5.72 4.15 -2.32
C GLN A 73 -4.34 4.38 -2.94
N LEU A 74 -4.29 5.01 -4.12
CA LEU A 74 -3.10 5.04 -4.97
C LEU A 74 -2.09 6.09 -4.56
N TYR A 75 -2.55 7.29 -4.23
CA TYR A 75 -1.67 8.44 -3.99
C TYR A 75 -1.44 8.72 -2.50
N LEU A 76 -2.20 8.07 -1.61
CA LEU A 76 -2.02 8.19 -0.17
C LEU A 76 -1.69 6.85 0.48
N ALA A 77 -2.56 5.84 0.38
CA ALA A 77 -2.41 4.61 1.14
C ALA A 77 -1.17 3.79 0.74
N LEU A 78 -0.97 3.54 -0.56
CA LEU A 78 0.18 2.78 -1.04
C LEU A 78 1.53 3.50 -0.78
N PRO A 79 1.69 4.81 -1.05
CA PRO A 79 2.94 5.52 -0.79
C PRO A 79 3.25 5.71 0.69
N LEU A 80 2.21 5.91 1.51
CA LEU A 80 2.38 5.97 2.96
C LEU A 80 2.80 4.60 3.51
N MET A 81 2.15 3.53 3.06
CA MET A 81 2.50 2.16 3.49
C MET A 81 3.94 1.81 3.12
N SER A 82 4.38 2.07 1.88
CA SER A 82 5.76 1.81 1.44
C SER A 82 6.78 2.62 2.23
N SER A 83 6.48 3.89 2.52
CA SER A 83 7.31 4.74 3.38
C SER A 83 7.43 4.19 4.80
N LEU A 84 6.31 3.77 5.40
CA LEU A 84 6.27 3.20 6.75
C LEU A 84 7.09 1.91 6.85
N VAL A 85 6.91 1.00 5.89
CA VAL A 85 7.66 -0.26 5.81
C VAL A 85 9.15 0.03 5.64
N PHE A 86 9.53 0.93 4.74
CA PHE A 86 10.92 1.30 4.52
C PHE A 86 11.56 1.93 5.76
N CYS A 87 10.88 2.88 6.41
CA CYS A 87 11.37 3.49 7.65
C CYS A 87 11.59 2.45 8.75
N HIS A 88 10.67 1.49 8.90
CA HIS A 88 10.84 0.37 9.83
C HIS A 88 12.08 -0.46 9.50
N CYS A 89 12.29 -0.80 8.22
CA CYS A 89 13.47 -1.53 7.78
C CYS A 89 14.78 -0.81 8.12
N LEU A 90 14.80 0.52 8.04
CA LEU A 90 15.93 1.35 8.44
C LEU A 90 16.05 1.59 9.96
N ASN A 91 15.18 1.01 10.78
CA ASN A 91 15.04 1.29 12.21
C ASN A 91 14.84 2.78 12.52
N LYS A 92 14.21 3.53 11.62
CA LYS A 92 13.85 4.94 11.83
C LYS A 92 12.48 5.04 12.47
N HIS A 93 12.27 6.10 13.25
CA HIS A 93 11.01 6.33 13.93
C HIS A 93 10.05 7.14 13.06
N PHE A 94 8.80 6.69 13.02
CA PHE A 94 7.71 7.40 12.37
C PHE A 94 6.70 7.83 13.43
N SER A 95 6.76 9.11 13.80
CA SER A 95 5.89 9.65 14.85
C SER A 95 4.47 9.91 14.33
N LYS A 96 3.53 10.11 15.26
CA LYS A 96 2.17 10.54 14.90
C LYS A 96 2.15 11.89 14.14
N GLY A 97 3.06 12.81 14.47
CA GLY A 97 3.16 14.08 13.74
C GLY A 97 3.74 13.91 12.34
N THR A 98 4.70 13.00 12.18
CA THR A 98 5.35 12.70 10.89
C THR A 98 4.36 12.16 9.88
N TRP A 99 3.48 11.22 10.29
CA TRP A 99 2.51 10.63 9.35
C TRP A 99 1.50 11.65 8.81
N GLY A 100 0.98 12.53 9.67
CA GLY A 100 0.00 13.54 9.25
C GLY A 100 0.62 14.52 8.25
N ARG A 101 1.83 15.00 8.54
CA ARG A 101 2.57 15.89 7.61
C ARG A 101 2.90 15.19 6.30
N TRP A 102 3.34 13.93 6.35
CA TRP A 102 3.66 13.17 5.14
C TRP A 102 2.42 12.93 4.28
N SER A 103 1.28 12.64 4.90
CA SER A 103 0.00 12.48 4.20
C SER A 103 -0.45 13.77 3.51
N LEU A 104 -0.28 14.92 4.18
CA LEU A 104 -0.55 16.23 3.58
C LEU A 104 0.37 16.51 2.38
N VAL A 105 1.66 16.18 2.48
CA VAL A 105 2.61 16.32 1.36
C VAL A 105 2.18 15.45 0.19
N LEU A 106 1.82 14.19 0.43
CA LEU A 106 1.37 13.27 -0.63
C LEU A 106 0.10 13.78 -1.33
N LEU A 107 -0.90 14.21 -0.56
CA LEU A 107 -2.16 14.74 -1.11
C LEU A 107 -1.96 16.08 -1.84
N ALA A 108 -1.15 16.98 -1.28
CA ALA A 108 -0.86 18.26 -1.90
C ALA A 108 -0.04 18.10 -3.18
N SER A 109 0.93 17.18 -3.19
CA SER A 109 1.74 16.88 -4.38
C SER A 109 0.88 16.28 -5.49
N PHE A 110 -0.02 15.35 -5.14
CA PHE A 110 -1.01 14.83 -6.08
C PHE A 110 -1.86 15.94 -6.70
N GLU A 111 -2.47 16.79 -5.87
CA GLU A 111 -3.34 17.86 -6.37
C GLU A 111 -2.57 18.91 -7.18
N LEU A 112 -1.33 19.23 -6.78
CA LEU A 112 -0.46 20.13 -7.52
C LEU A 112 -0.12 19.56 -8.90
N CYS A 113 0.33 18.30 -8.99
CA CYS A 113 0.66 17.65 -10.25
C CYS A 113 -0.56 17.47 -11.14
N ARG A 114 -1.73 17.18 -10.56
CA ARG A 114 -3.01 17.12 -11.28
C ARG A 114 -3.38 18.46 -11.90
N ARG A 115 -3.22 19.56 -11.17
CA ARG A 115 -3.49 20.93 -11.66
C ARG A 115 -2.46 21.44 -12.65
N ALA A 116 -1.23 20.95 -12.56
CA ALA A 116 -0.15 21.28 -13.48
C ALA A 116 -0.12 20.39 -14.74
N GLU A 117 -1.14 19.56 -14.96
CA GLU A 117 -1.25 18.68 -16.14
C GLU A 117 -0.08 17.69 -16.29
N VAL A 118 0.58 17.35 -15.18
CA VAL A 118 1.70 16.37 -15.11
C VAL A 118 1.35 15.18 -14.21
N GLY A 119 0.06 14.89 -14.06
CA GLY A 119 -0.45 13.82 -13.20
C GLY A 119 0.07 12.42 -13.58
N ASP A 120 0.30 12.18 -14.86
CA ASP A 120 0.76 10.88 -15.36
C ASP A 120 2.21 10.59 -14.96
N TYR A 121 3.08 11.59 -15.11
CA TYR A 121 4.48 11.52 -14.64
C TYR A 121 4.55 11.33 -13.13
N TYR A 122 3.69 12.05 -12.37
CA TYR A 122 3.60 11.88 -10.93
C TYR A 122 3.20 10.45 -10.55
N SER A 123 2.19 9.89 -11.23
CA SER A 123 1.70 8.53 -10.98
C SER A 123 2.78 7.47 -11.20
N ALA A 124 3.53 7.58 -12.31
CA ALA A 124 4.66 6.70 -12.57
C ALA A 124 5.80 6.88 -11.56
N GLY A 125 6.11 8.13 -11.20
CA GLY A 125 7.12 8.44 -10.18
C GLY A 125 6.78 7.82 -8.83
N ILE A 126 5.51 7.89 -8.42
CA ILE A 126 4.99 7.24 -7.21
C ILE A 126 5.10 5.71 -7.32
N ALA A 127 4.68 5.12 -8.43
CA ALA A 127 4.76 3.66 -8.64
C ALA A 127 6.20 3.14 -8.52
N ILE A 128 7.15 3.81 -9.18
CA ILE A 128 8.58 3.47 -9.14
C ILE A 128 9.12 3.66 -7.71
N SER A 129 8.84 4.82 -7.09
CA SER A 129 9.35 5.13 -5.75
C SER A 129 8.85 4.14 -4.71
N CYS A 130 7.56 3.78 -4.73
CA CYS A 130 7.00 2.79 -3.81
C CYS A 130 7.63 1.41 -4.01
N SER A 131 7.83 1.00 -5.26
CA SER A 131 8.49 -0.27 -5.60
C SER A 131 9.92 -0.31 -5.07
N LEU A 132 10.68 0.77 -5.27
CA LEU A 132 12.05 0.91 -4.76
C LEU A 132 12.11 0.94 -3.22
N LEU A 133 11.17 1.60 -2.55
CA LEU A 133 11.11 1.65 -1.09
C LEU A 133 10.86 0.26 -0.49
N ILE A 134 9.91 -0.51 -1.04
CA ILE A 134 9.64 -1.89 -0.58
C ILE A 134 10.84 -2.80 -0.86
N ALA A 135 11.40 -2.74 -2.08
CA ALA A 135 12.57 -3.53 -2.45
C ALA A 135 13.77 -3.21 -1.57
N GLY A 136 14.14 -1.93 -1.47
CA GLY A 136 15.24 -1.44 -0.65
C GLY A 136 15.08 -1.75 0.82
N GLY A 137 13.86 -1.64 1.36
CA GLY A 137 13.55 -1.98 2.74
C GLY A 137 13.81 -3.46 3.06
N PHE A 138 13.25 -4.36 2.27
CA PHE A 138 13.43 -5.80 2.50
C PHE A 138 14.84 -6.31 2.17
N MET A 139 15.53 -5.69 1.19
CA MET A 139 16.94 -6.01 0.92
C MET A 139 17.85 -5.57 2.08
N TYR A 140 17.58 -4.40 2.68
CA TYR A 140 18.35 -3.90 3.81
C TYR A 140 18.09 -4.73 5.08
N GLN A 141 16.82 -4.99 5.39
CA GLN A 141 16.41 -5.77 6.56
C GLN A 141 16.36 -7.26 6.20
N ARG A 142 17.55 -7.87 5.98
CA ARG A 142 17.69 -9.31 5.71
C ARG A 142 17.29 -10.12 6.94
N SER A 143 15.99 -10.38 7.07
CA SER A 143 15.43 -11.15 8.19
C SER A 143 15.77 -12.63 8.04
N ARG A 144 16.32 -13.23 9.10
CA ARG A 144 16.51 -14.70 9.17
C ARG A 144 15.19 -15.45 9.38
N LEU A 145 14.12 -14.76 9.77
CA LEU A 145 12.84 -15.35 10.15
C LEU A 145 11.86 -15.52 8.97
N VAL A 146 12.11 -14.83 7.86
CA VAL A 146 11.28 -14.89 6.66
C VAL A 146 12.11 -15.50 5.55
N LEU A 147 11.53 -16.49 4.85
CA LEU A 147 12.17 -17.11 3.69
C LEU A 147 12.45 -16.03 2.62
N PRO A 148 13.68 -15.95 2.08
CA PRO A 148 14.04 -14.94 1.08
C PRO A 148 13.16 -15.02 -0.17
N LEU A 149 12.65 -16.21 -0.50
CA LEU A 149 11.70 -16.41 -1.58
C LEU A 149 10.40 -15.63 -1.36
N VAL A 150 9.88 -15.59 -0.12
CA VAL A 150 8.66 -14.85 0.21
C VAL A 150 8.87 -13.35 0.01
N GLN A 151 10.03 -12.83 0.42
CA GLN A 151 10.38 -11.42 0.20
C GLN A 151 10.45 -11.10 -1.30
N LEU A 152 11.07 -11.97 -2.10
CA LEU A 152 11.18 -11.79 -3.55
C LEU A 152 9.81 -11.79 -4.23
N VAL A 153 8.95 -12.75 -3.88
CA VAL A 153 7.56 -12.81 -4.40
C VAL A 153 6.76 -11.56 -3.99
N THR A 154 7.00 -11.05 -2.78
CA THR A 154 6.37 -9.82 -2.30
C THR A 154 6.78 -8.61 -3.12
N ILE A 155 8.09 -8.43 -3.34
CA ILE A 155 8.64 -7.30 -4.11
C ILE A 155 8.15 -7.38 -5.56
N ALA A 156 8.22 -8.57 -6.17
CA ALA A 156 7.80 -8.80 -7.55
C ALA A 156 6.31 -8.52 -7.75
N SER A 157 5.45 -9.07 -6.88
CA SER A 157 4.00 -8.88 -6.99
C SER A 157 3.58 -7.42 -6.74
N TYR A 158 4.17 -6.75 -5.75
CA TYR A 158 3.89 -5.35 -5.46
C TYR A 158 4.33 -4.42 -6.61
N SER A 159 5.56 -4.60 -7.11
CA SER A 159 6.10 -3.77 -8.19
C SER A 159 5.31 -3.98 -9.48
N MET A 160 4.95 -5.23 -9.79
CA MET A 160 4.14 -5.55 -10.96
C MET A 160 2.74 -4.92 -10.86
N ALA A 161 2.10 -4.97 -9.68
CA ALA A 161 0.81 -4.32 -9.48
C ALA A 161 0.88 -2.80 -9.74
N LEU A 162 1.90 -2.12 -9.21
CA LEU A 162 2.05 -0.68 -9.40
C LEU A 162 2.36 -0.29 -10.86
N ILE A 163 3.13 -1.11 -11.58
CA ILE A 163 3.44 -0.88 -13.00
C ILE A 163 2.19 -1.07 -13.88
N ILE A 164 1.38 -2.10 -13.60
CA ILE A 164 0.10 -2.34 -14.32
C ILE A 164 -0.84 -1.16 -14.16
N PHE A 165 -0.83 -0.50 -13.00
CA PHE A 165 -1.65 0.68 -12.75
C PHE A 165 -1.12 1.94 -13.48
N SER A 166 0.19 2.17 -13.52
CA SER A 166 0.79 3.35 -14.16
C SER A 166 0.80 3.24 -15.69
N THR A 167 -0.40 3.26 -16.26
CA THR A 167 -0.71 2.89 -17.66
C THR A 167 0.02 3.74 -18.70
N GLU A 168 0.25 5.02 -18.42
CA GLU A 168 0.82 6.01 -19.34
C GLU A 168 2.33 5.78 -19.65
N LEU A 169 3.08 5.22 -18.70
CA LEU A 169 4.54 5.03 -18.81
C LEU A 169 4.95 3.55 -18.78
N SER A 170 3.99 2.62 -18.68
CA SER A 170 4.29 1.19 -18.70
C SER A 170 4.66 0.75 -20.13
N PRO A 171 5.83 0.11 -20.35
CA PRO A 171 6.22 -0.36 -21.69
C PRO A 171 5.30 -1.47 -22.22
N PHE A 172 4.41 -2.01 -21.38
CA PHE A 172 3.59 -3.16 -21.70
C PHE A 172 2.15 -2.83 -22.12
N LYS A 173 1.62 -1.61 -21.92
CA LYS A 173 0.21 -1.25 -22.23
C LYS A 173 -0.83 -2.30 -21.78
N VAL A 174 -0.52 -3.11 -20.77
CA VAL A 174 -1.44 -4.11 -20.21
C VAL A 174 -2.14 -3.44 -19.03
N SER A 175 -3.14 -2.60 -19.32
CA SER A 175 -4.12 -2.17 -18.31
C SER A 175 -5.13 -3.29 -18.15
N ASN A 176 -5.07 -4.00 -17.03
CA ASN A 176 -6.10 -4.96 -16.67
C ASN A 176 -6.28 -4.97 -15.16
N ASP A 177 -7.38 -4.35 -14.75
CA ASP A 177 -7.75 -4.16 -13.34
C ASP A 177 -7.84 -5.48 -12.58
N ASN A 178 -8.15 -6.59 -13.26
CA ASN A 178 -8.19 -7.90 -12.63
C ASN A 178 -6.81 -8.33 -12.12
N TYR A 179 -5.78 -8.19 -12.95
CA TYR A 179 -4.41 -8.56 -12.56
C TYR A 179 -3.87 -7.61 -11.50
N TYR A 180 -4.17 -6.32 -11.62
CA TYR A 180 -3.83 -5.33 -10.60
C TYR A 180 -4.37 -5.74 -9.23
N ASN A 181 -5.68 -6.01 -9.13
CA ASN A 181 -6.34 -6.35 -7.87
C ASN A 181 -5.80 -7.64 -7.24
N ILE A 182 -5.57 -8.68 -8.06
CA ILE A 182 -5.05 -9.97 -7.60
C ILE A 182 -3.60 -9.84 -7.11
N LEU A 183 -2.73 -9.18 -7.90
CA LEU A 183 -1.32 -8.99 -7.55
C LEU A 183 -1.17 -8.09 -6.33
N LEU A 184 -1.94 -7.01 -6.25
CA LEU A 184 -1.93 -6.10 -5.11
C LEU A 184 -2.44 -6.80 -3.85
N GLY A 185 -3.53 -7.58 -3.94
CA GLY A 185 -4.05 -8.35 -2.81
C GLY A 185 -3.03 -9.34 -2.26
N LEU A 186 -2.36 -10.09 -3.14
CA LEU A 186 -1.27 -10.99 -2.75
C LEU A 186 -0.11 -10.21 -2.13
N ALA A 187 0.30 -9.10 -2.73
CA ALA A 187 1.39 -8.27 -2.24
C ALA A 187 1.13 -7.73 -0.83
N ILE A 188 -0.06 -7.17 -0.58
CA ILE A 188 -0.41 -6.59 0.73
C ILE A 188 -0.40 -7.68 1.82
N CYS A 189 -0.97 -8.85 1.55
CA CYS A 189 -0.92 -9.98 2.49
C CYS A 189 0.51 -10.36 2.86
N LEU A 190 1.39 -10.47 1.85
CA LEU A 190 2.78 -10.84 2.09
C LEU A 190 3.59 -9.71 2.74
N ILE A 191 3.36 -8.45 2.38
CA ILE A 191 3.97 -7.28 3.03
C ILE A 191 3.61 -7.29 4.51
N CYS A 192 2.33 -7.38 4.84
CA CYS A 192 1.86 -7.37 6.23
C CYS A 192 2.37 -8.59 7.02
N TYR A 193 2.48 -9.76 6.38
CA TYR A 193 3.09 -10.94 6.99
C TYR A 193 4.59 -10.74 7.29
N CYS A 194 5.36 -10.29 6.30
CA CYS A 194 6.81 -10.04 6.44
C CYS A 194 7.08 -8.93 7.46
N PHE A 195 6.32 -7.84 7.38
CA PHE A 195 6.38 -6.70 8.28
C PHE A 195 6.03 -7.12 9.71
N GLY A 196 4.90 -7.80 9.92
CA GLY A 196 4.45 -8.24 11.24
C GLY A 196 5.46 -9.16 11.95
N LYS A 197 6.10 -10.07 11.22
CA LYS A 197 7.17 -10.92 11.79
C LYS A 197 8.44 -10.16 12.16
N ASN A 198 8.70 -9.02 11.53
CA ASN A 198 9.87 -8.19 11.78
C ASN A 198 9.61 -7.07 12.79
N LEU A 199 8.38 -6.94 13.33
CA LEU A 199 8.09 -6.00 14.40
C LEU A 199 8.75 -6.45 15.71
N SER A 200 9.38 -5.51 16.42
CA SER A 200 10.10 -5.82 17.66
C SER A 200 9.14 -6.08 18.82
N THR A 201 9.40 -7.18 19.52
CA THR A 201 8.73 -7.56 20.79
C THR A 201 9.55 -7.18 22.02
N THR A 202 10.84 -6.85 21.86
CA THR A 202 11.72 -6.40 22.93
C THR A 202 12.08 -4.92 22.73
N PRO A 203 12.09 -4.10 23.80
CA PRO A 203 12.66 -2.76 23.73
C PRO A 203 14.16 -2.91 23.42
N ARG A 204 14.61 -2.30 22.32
CA ARG A 204 16.04 -2.21 22.02
C ARG A 204 16.59 -1.10 22.91
N VAL A 205 17.38 -1.49 23.91
CA VAL A 205 18.17 -0.62 24.79
C VAL A 205 19.27 0.05 23.99
#